data_AF-A0A381QHY1-F1
#
_entry.id   AF-A0A381QHY1-F1
#
_cell.length_a   1.000
_cell.length_b   1.000
_cell.length_c   1.000
_cell.angle_alpha   90.00
_cell.angle_beta   90.00
_cell.angle_gamma   90.00
#
_symmetry.space_group_name_H-M   'P 1'
#
loop_
_entity.id
_entity.type
_entity.pdbx_description
1 polymer ?
#
loop_
_entity_poly.entity_id
_entity_poly.type
_entity_poly.pdbx_seq_one_letter_code
_entity_poly.pdbx_strand_id
1 'polypeptide(L)'
;VRSEPPQVFLATDVDVLHRVLAAELVARTPVDAIADSDMESVRKALLDERWGDAVLAWIDLMGVEVDVYTHLHVYTADDLPADLIGAQIQFAPLFRDS
;
A
#
# COMPACT_ATOMS: atom_id res chain seq x y z
N VAL A 1 1.47 1.50 5.64
CA VAL A 1 2.22 2.54 6.37
C VAL A 1 2.32 2.10 7.83
N ARG A 2 3.52 2.10 8.39
CA ARG A 2 3.74 1.74 9.81
C ARG A 2 3.26 2.91 10.68
N SER A 3 2.02 2.82 11.14
CA SER A 3 1.35 3.79 12.02
C SER A 3 0.47 3.06 13.02
N GLU A 4 -0.11 3.77 13.99
CA GLU A 4 -0.97 3.19 15.01
C GLU A 4 -2.33 3.92 15.03
N PRO A 5 -3.41 3.35 14.43
CA PRO A 5 -3.48 2.07 13.73
C PRO A 5 -2.77 2.08 12.36
N PRO A 6 -2.40 0.91 11.80
CA PRO A 6 -1.73 0.84 10.51
C PRO A 6 -2.66 1.30 9.39
N GLN A 7 -2.17 2.20 8.53
CA GLN A 7 -2.88 2.58 7.31
C GLN A 7 -2.50 1.62 6.17
N VAL A 8 -3.51 1.01 5.56
CA VAL A 8 -3.38 0.02 4.49
C VAL A 8 -4.01 0.57 3.21
N PHE A 9 -3.26 0.50 2.11
CA PHE A 9 -3.72 0.86 0.78
C PHE A 9 -3.59 -0.36 -0.13
N LEU A 10 -4.56 -0.54 -1.02
CA LEU A 10 -4.57 -1.57 -2.05
C LEU A 10 -4.79 -0.91 -3.40
N ALA A 11 -4.04 -1.36 -4.41
CA ALA A 11 -4.13 -0.90 -5.77
C ALA A 11 -4.02 -2.08 -6.73
N THR A 12 -4.52 -1.91 -7.95
CA THR A 12 -4.47 -2.94 -9.01
C THR A 12 -3.05 -3.27 -9.46
N ASP A 13 -2.15 -2.30 -9.34
CA ASP A 13 -0.76 -2.38 -9.76
C ASP A 13 0.08 -1.32 -9.03
N VAL A 14 1.39 -1.39 -9.22
CA VAL A 14 2.37 -0.52 -8.55
C VAL A 14 2.26 0.94 -8.99
N ASP A 15 1.86 1.21 -10.23
CA ASP A 15 1.76 2.58 -10.74
C ASP A 15 0.55 3.30 -10.14
N VAL A 16 -0.58 2.58 -10.01
CA VAL A 16 -1.75 3.05 -9.26
C VAL A 16 -1.41 3.19 -7.78
N LEU A 17 -0.64 2.27 -7.21
CA LEU A 17 -0.20 2.38 -5.81
C LEU A 17 0.60 3.66 -5.57
N HIS A 18 1.57 4.00 -6.44
CA HIS A 18 2.35 5.24 -6.30
C HIS A 18 1.46 6.48 -6.31
N ARG A 19 0.43 6.53 -7.17
CA ARG A 19 -0.53 7.64 -7.20
C ARG A 19 -1.34 7.73 -5.92
N VAL A 20 -1.82 6.59 -5.41
CA VAL A 20 -2.56 6.52 -4.14
C VAL A 20 -1.69 7.03 -3.00
N LEU A 21 -0.44 6.57 -2.89
CA LEU A 21 0.48 7.03 -1.85
C LEU A 21 0.82 8.52 -1.98
N ALA A 22 1.04 9.02 -3.20
CA ALA A 22 1.26 10.44 -3.45
C ALA A 22 0.05 11.29 -3.01
N ALA A 23 -1.17 10.85 -3.30
CA ALA A 23 -2.39 11.58 -2.94
C ALA A 23 -2.73 11.49 -1.44
N GLU A 24 -2.63 10.31 -0.85
CA GLU A 24 -3.09 10.06 0.52
C GLU A 24 -2.04 10.38 1.59
N LEU A 25 -0.75 10.34 1.25
CA LEU A 25 0.33 10.63 2.19
C LEU A 25 1.01 11.95 1.85
N VAL A 26 1.64 12.02 0.68
CA VAL A 26 2.51 13.15 0.33
C VAL A 26 1.73 14.45 0.24
N ALA A 27 0.64 14.48 -0.53
CA ALA A 27 -0.19 15.67 -0.73
C ALA A 27 -0.94 16.12 0.53
N ARG A 28 -1.06 15.26 1.55
CA ARG A 28 -1.72 15.59 2.84
C ARG A 28 -0.75 16.09 3.90
N THR A 29 0.54 16.22 3.56
CA THR A 29 1.56 16.74 4.47
C THR A 29 1.26 18.21 4.81
N PRO A 30 1.15 18.58 6.10
CA PRO A 30 1.00 19.97 6.50
C PRO A 30 2.17 20.83 6.01
N VAL A 31 1.87 22.06 5.58
CA VAL A 31 2.87 22.99 5.00
C VAL A 31 3.96 23.37 6.02
N ASP A 32 3.66 23.26 7.31
CA ASP A 32 4.55 23.56 8.44
C ASP A 32 5.28 22.34 9.01
N ALA A 33 5.04 21.13 8.47
CA ALA A 33 5.66 19.90 8.97
C ALA A 33 7.15 19.79 8.66
N ILE A 34 7.60 20.38 7.54
CA ILE A 34 8.99 20.35 7.07
C ILE A 34 9.38 21.74 6.55
N ALA A 35 10.67 22.09 6.66
CA ALA A 35 11.19 23.30 6.04
C ALA A 35 10.93 23.31 4.53
N ASP A 36 10.48 24.45 4.00
CA ASP A 36 10.02 24.56 2.62
C ASP A 36 11.10 24.21 1.57
N SER A 37 12.38 24.42 1.93
CA SER A 37 13.53 24.04 1.11
C SER A 37 13.62 22.53 0.86
N ASP A 38 13.24 21.73 1.84
CA ASP A 38 13.39 20.27 1.77
C ASP A 38 12.23 19.65 0.96
N MET A 39 11.06 20.29 1.00
CA MET A 39 9.85 19.89 0.25
C MET A 39 9.88 20.24 -1.24
N GLU A 40 10.81 21.09 -1.69
CA GLU A 40 10.85 21.53 -3.09
C GLU A 40 11.08 20.37 -4.07
N SER A 41 11.95 19.44 -3.70
CA SER A 41 12.22 18.23 -4.49
C SER A 41 10.97 17.34 -4.65
N VAL A 42 10.19 17.22 -3.57
CA VAL A 42 8.94 16.47 -3.52
C VAL A 42 7.88 17.14 -4.40
N ARG A 43 7.67 18.45 -4.26
CA ARG A 43 6.72 19.20 -5.10
C ARG A 43 7.06 19.10 -6.58
N LYS A 44 8.34 19.24 -6.94
CA LYS A 44 8.78 19.09 -8.32
C LYS A 44 8.47 17.68 -8.86
N ALA A 45 8.76 16.63 -8.10
CA ALA A 45 8.43 15.26 -8.49
C ALA A 45 6.91 15.05 -8.67
N LEU A 46 6.09 15.64 -7.81
CA LEU A 46 4.63 15.63 -7.97
C LEU A 46 4.18 16.35 -9.25
N LEU A 47 4.71 17.55 -9.55
CA LEU A 47 4.36 18.30 -10.76
C LEU A 47 4.81 17.60 -12.04
N ASP A 48 5.92 16.87 -12.00
CA ASP A 48 6.45 16.07 -13.11
C ASP A 48 5.75 14.69 -13.24
N GLU A 49 4.72 14.42 -12.43
CA GLU A 49 4.00 13.14 -12.34
C GLU A 49 4.90 11.92 -11.98
N ARG A 50 6.06 12.18 -11.37
CA ARG A 50 6.99 11.16 -10.86
C ARG A 50 6.58 10.75 -9.44
N TRP A 51 5.40 10.13 -9.33
CA TRP A 51 4.76 9.81 -8.05
C TRP A 51 5.61 8.93 -7.13
N GLY A 52 6.27 7.90 -7.68
CA GLY A 52 7.15 7.03 -6.90
C GLY A 52 8.32 7.80 -6.30
N ASP A 53 8.98 8.66 -7.08
CA ASP A 53 10.09 9.50 -6.61
C ASP A 53 9.63 10.47 -5.52
N ALA A 54 8.44 11.06 -5.67
CA ALA A 54 7.87 11.95 -4.66
C ALA A 54 7.61 11.22 -3.34
N VAL A 55 7.07 9.99 -3.40
CA VAL A 55 6.83 9.16 -2.21
C VAL A 55 8.13 8.76 -1.54
N LEU A 56 9.15 8.36 -2.31
CA LEU A 56 10.47 8.00 -1.76
C LEU A 56 11.13 9.18 -1.04
N ALA A 57 11.18 10.34 -1.70
CA ALA A 57 11.75 11.55 -1.09
C ALA A 57 10.97 11.97 0.17
N TRP A 58 9.64 11.81 0.17
CA TRP A 58 8.82 12.11 1.34
C TRP A 58 9.05 11.15 2.50
N ILE A 59 9.23 9.84 2.23
CA ILE A 59 9.58 8.83 3.24
C ILE A 59 10.87 9.23 3.95
N ASP A 60 11.89 9.61 3.18
CA ASP A 60 13.19 10.01 3.72
C ASP A 60 13.09 11.26 4.61
N LEU A 61 12.27 12.24 4.22
CA LEU A 61 12.07 13.47 4.99
C LEU A 61 11.25 13.28 6.27
N MET A 62 10.19 12.48 6.21
CA MET A 62 9.27 12.28 7.33
C MET A 62 9.73 11.18 8.30
N GLY A 63 10.67 10.32 7.88
CA GLY A 63 11.05 9.12 8.64
C GLY A 63 9.91 8.11 8.77
N VAL A 64 8.95 8.12 7.83
CA VAL A 64 7.79 7.24 7.83
C VAL A 64 8.09 5.99 7.02
N GLU A 65 7.97 4.82 7.64
CA GLU A 65 8.18 3.55 6.97
C GLU A 65 6.91 3.06 6.26
N VAL A 66 7.05 2.70 4.98
CA VAL A 66 5.97 2.16 4.15
C VAL A 66 6.38 0.79 3.61
N ASP A 67 5.75 -0.28 4.12
CA ASP A 67 5.91 -1.61 3.57
C ASP A 67 5.07 -1.78 2.29
N VAL A 68 5.70 -2.23 1.21
CA VAL A 68 5.04 -2.49 -0.08
C VAL A 68 5.13 -3.97 -0.41
N TYR A 69 3.99 -4.57 -0.73
CA TYR A 69 3.89 -5.97 -1.10
C TYR A 69 3.33 -6.11 -2.52
N THR A 70 4.21 -6.40 -3.48
CA THR A 70 3.87 -6.44 -4.91
C THR A 70 3.35 -7.79 -5.40
N HIS A 71 3.44 -8.83 -4.57
CA HIS A 71 3.10 -10.22 -4.94
C HIS A 71 2.09 -10.87 -3.99
N LEU A 72 1.22 -10.07 -3.38
CA LEU A 72 0.14 -10.62 -2.55
C LEU A 72 -1.04 -11.05 -3.42
N HIS A 73 -1.46 -12.29 -3.25
CA HIS A 73 -2.77 -12.73 -3.74
C HIS A 73 -3.85 -12.20 -2.81
N VAL A 74 -4.68 -11.30 -3.34
CA VAL A 74 -5.91 -10.86 -2.66
C VAL A 74 -7.01 -11.80 -3.08
N TYR A 75 -7.43 -12.68 -2.16
CA TYR A 75 -8.58 -13.54 -2.37
C TYR A 75 -9.87 -12.72 -2.26
N THR A 76 -10.73 -12.86 -3.26
CA THR A 76 -12.08 -12.29 -3.29
C THR A 76 -13.11 -13.38 -2.99
N ALA A 77 -14.37 -12.99 -2.82
CA ALA A 77 -15.47 -13.94 -2.69
C ALA A 77 -15.61 -14.85 -3.93
N ASP A 78 -15.21 -14.35 -5.11
CA ASP A 78 -15.26 -15.10 -6.36
C ASP A 78 -14.13 -16.14 -6.45
N ASP A 79 -12.98 -15.90 -5.78
CA ASP A 79 -11.87 -16.86 -5.70
C ASP A 79 -12.14 -17.99 -4.70
N LEU A 80 -12.99 -17.73 -3.69
CA LEU A 80 -13.31 -18.67 -2.61
C LEU A 80 -14.85 -18.85 -2.47
N PRO A 81 -15.52 -19.40 -3.49
CA PRO A 81 -16.95 -19.62 -3.43
C PRO A 81 -17.29 -20.62 -2.32
N ALA A 82 -18.20 -20.22 -1.42
CA ALA A 82 -18.44 -20.89 -0.15
C ALA A 82 -18.94 -22.34 -0.31
N ASP A 83 -19.71 -22.61 -1.36
CA ASP A 83 -20.25 -23.93 -1.71
C ASP A 83 -19.15 -24.92 -2.15
N LEU A 84 -18.12 -24.45 -2.84
CA LEU A 84 -17.00 -25.29 -3.28
C LEU A 84 -15.94 -25.46 -2.19
N ILE A 85 -15.61 -24.39 -1.46
CA ILE A 85 -14.56 -24.44 -0.43
C ILE A 85 -14.96 -25.33 0.74
N GLY A 86 -16.23 -25.30 1.15
CA GLY A 86 -16.72 -26.18 2.21
C GLY A 86 -16.50 -27.66 1.90
N ALA A 87 -16.77 -28.08 0.66
CA ALA A 87 -16.53 -29.45 0.20
C ALA A 87 -15.03 -29.78 0.13
N GLN A 88 -14.20 -28.86 -0.38
CA GLN A 88 -12.74 -29.06 -0.46
C GLN A 88 -12.09 -29.25 0.92
N ILE A 89 -12.51 -28.46 1.91
CA ILE A 89 -11.96 -28.51 3.28
C ILE A 89 -12.15 -29.89 3.91
N GLN A 90 -13.27 -30.56 3.65
CA GLN A 90 -13.56 -31.89 4.22
C GLN A 90 -12.57 -32.97 3.77
N PHE A 91 -11.88 -32.77 2.64
CA PHE A 91 -10.83 -33.69 2.17
C PHE A 91 -9.42 -33.27 2.59
N ALA A 92 -9.28 -32.17 3.33
CA ALA A 92 -8.00 -31.67 3.79
C ALA A 92 -7.34 -32.67 4.77
N PRO A 93 -6.00 -32.68 4.89
CA PRO A 93 -5.29 -33.60 5.78
C PRO A 93 -5.78 -33.62 7.23
N LEU A 94 -6.30 -32.49 7.72
CA LEU A 94 -6.85 -32.36 9.07
C LEU A 94 -8.04 -33.31 9.35
N PHE A 95 -8.79 -33.71 8.32
CA PHE A 95 -9.98 -34.53 8.43
C PHE A 95 -9.73 -36.01 8.08
N ARG A 96 -8.48 -36.42 7.90
CA ARG A 96 -8.15 -37.82 7.74
C ARG A 96 -8.13 -38.49 9.12
N ASP A 97 -8.98 -39.50 9.31
CA ASP A 97 -8.91 -40.35 10.49
C ASP A 97 -7.53 -41.01 10.58
N SER A 98 -7.00 -41.13 11.81
CA SER A 98 -5.67 -41.68 12.11
C SER A 98 -5.54 -43.17 11.76
#